data_AF-A0A6J8DIG2-F1
#
_entry.id   AF-A0A6J8DIG2-F1
#
_cell.length_a   1.000
_cell.length_b   1.000
_cell.length_c   1.000
_cell.angle_alpha   90.00
_cell.angle_beta   90.00
_cell.angle_gamma   90.00
#
_symmetry.space_group_name_H-M   'P 1'
#
loop_
_entity.id
_entity.type
_entity.pdbx_description
1 polymer ?
#
loop_
_entity_poly.entity_id
_entity_poly.type
_entity_poly.pdbx_seq_one_letter_code
_entity_poly.pdbx_strand_id
1 'polypeptide(L)'
;MADQISFIKHYNSMNSDNKQKLLGLAAYLYLRFKDTEKYKPYKRKKEIFLIDTVEGYQSFINTVRIEKVLGLDCEWVSFSGKRRPVALLQLATQLGQCALIRLDRMDSFPKSLQDILADKSILKVGVAVKEDGKKLHLDYGLVVKGCVDLRHVLNRVRGIYTCHSKGLQGQAESILGVMLDKSNHIRCGDWEADDLSQEQIEYAANDALVGVDIFMNLVLAKM
;
A
#
# COMPACT_ATOMS: atom_id res chain seq x y z
N MET A 1 -34.94 -14.22 11.54
CA MET A 1 -35.22 -15.56 12.11
C MET A 1 -35.29 -16.66 11.04
N ALA A 2 -35.98 -16.45 9.91
CA ALA A 2 -36.04 -17.44 8.81
C ALA A 2 -34.65 -17.84 8.26
N ASP A 3 -33.73 -16.88 8.15
CA ASP A 3 -32.38 -17.14 7.60
C ASP A 3 -31.49 -17.98 8.52
N GLN A 4 -31.63 -17.84 9.84
CA GLN A 4 -30.87 -18.64 10.81
C GLN A 4 -31.35 -20.09 10.83
N ILE A 5 -32.66 -20.33 10.73
CA ILE A 5 -33.24 -21.67 10.69
C ILE A 5 -32.82 -22.38 9.39
N SER A 6 -32.81 -21.66 8.26
CA SER A 6 -32.34 -22.16 6.97
C SER A 6 -30.86 -22.55 7.02
N PHE A 7 -30.00 -21.69 7.59
CA PHE A 7 -28.58 -21.97 7.75
C PHE A 7 -28.31 -23.20 8.63
N ILE A 8 -29.01 -23.34 9.76
CA ILE A 8 -28.84 -24.49 10.68
C ILE A 8 -29.25 -25.80 9.99
N LYS A 9 -30.35 -25.82 9.24
CA LYS A 9 -30.77 -26.99 8.48
C LYS A 9 -29.73 -27.37 7.43
N HIS A 10 -29.23 -26.39 6.69
CA HIS A 10 -28.18 -26.60 5.69
C HIS A 10 -26.88 -27.12 6.33
N TYR A 11 -26.42 -26.49 7.41
CA TYR A 11 -25.24 -26.94 8.16
C TYR A 11 -25.39 -28.39 8.62
N ASN A 12 -26.54 -28.75 9.20
CA ASN A 12 -26.77 -30.11 9.70
C ASN A 12 -26.75 -31.16 8.59
N SER A 13 -27.16 -30.82 7.36
CA SER A 13 -27.10 -31.70 6.19
C SER A 13 -25.70 -31.90 5.59
N MET A 14 -24.70 -31.11 5.98
CA MET A 14 -23.33 -31.24 5.47
C MET A 14 -22.60 -32.46 6.05
N ASN A 15 -21.67 -33.01 5.27
CA ASN A 15 -20.71 -34.02 5.76
C ASN A 15 -19.70 -33.42 6.76
N SER A 16 -18.95 -34.28 7.44
CA SER A 16 -17.97 -33.89 8.48
C SER A 16 -16.93 -32.90 7.98
N ASP A 17 -16.36 -33.14 6.80
CA ASP A 17 -15.27 -32.33 6.24
C ASP A 17 -15.73 -30.91 5.92
N ASN A 18 -16.93 -30.76 5.36
CA ASN A 18 -17.52 -29.47 5.04
C ASN A 18 -17.93 -28.70 6.30
N LYS A 19 -18.45 -29.38 7.33
CA LYS A 19 -18.71 -28.76 8.65
C LYS A 19 -17.44 -28.22 9.26
N GLN A 20 -16.34 -28.97 9.21
CA GLN A 20 -15.06 -28.56 9.78
C GLN A 20 -14.44 -27.37 9.03
N LYS A 21 -14.55 -27.34 7.70
CA LYS A 21 -14.15 -26.17 6.89
C LYS A 21 -14.99 -24.93 7.22
N LEU A 22 -16.31 -25.09 7.37
CA LEU A 22 -17.22 -23.97 7.68
C LEU A 22 -16.95 -23.41 9.08
N LEU A 23 -16.72 -24.28 10.08
CA LEU A 23 -16.32 -23.88 11.43
C LEU A 23 -14.96 -23.18 11.43
N GLY A 24 -13.99 -23.68 10.66
CA GLY A 24 -12.68 -23.03 10.50
C GLY A 24 -12.81 -21.62 9.88
N LEU A 25 -13.64 -21.47 8.85
CA LEU A 25 -13.93 -20.17 8.25
C LEU A 25 -14.67 -19.24 9.22
N ALA A 26 -15.66 -19.74 9.96
CA ALA A 26 -16.41 -18.95 10.94
C ALA A 26 -15.52 -18.50 12.10
N ALA A 27 -14.66 -19.38 12.62
CA ALA A 27 -13.68 -19.03 13.65
C ALA A 27 -12.67 -18.01 13.13
N TYR A 28 -12.16 -18.19 11.90
CA TYR A 28 -11.29 -17.23 11.24
C TYR A 28 -11.96 -15.85 11.08
N LEU A 29 -13.20 -15.82 10.60
CA LEU A 29 -13.98 -14.59 10.44
C LEU A 29 -14.25 -13.93 11.79
N TYR A 30 -14.65 -14.69 12.82
CA TYR A 30 -14.89 -14.17 14.16
C TYR A 30 -13.62 -13.57 14.79
N LEU A 31 -12.49 -14.29 14.71
CA LEU A 31 -11.21 -13.77 15.20
C LEU A 31 -10.80 -12.51 14.44
N ARG A 32 -10.95 -12.51 13.11
CA ARG A 32 -10.68 -11.34 12.28
C ARG A 32 -11.60 -10.16 12.60
N PHE A 33 -12.89 -10.39 12.83
CA PHE A 33 -13.84 -9.35 13.26
C PHE A 33 -13.47 -8.77 14.63
N LYS A 34 -13.10 -9.64 15.58
CA LYS A 34 -12.65 -9.20 16.91
C LYS A 34 -11.34 -8.40 16.83
N ASP A 35 -10.44 -8.75 15.91
CA ASP A 35 -9.25 -7.95 15.62
C ASP A 35 -9.60 -6.61 14.95
N THR A 36 -10.64 -6.52 14.12
CA THR A 36 -11.04 -5.23 13.53
C THR A 36 -11.59 -4.22 14.55
N GLU A 37 -12.15 -4.66 15.68
CA GLU A 37 -12.50 -3.72 16.78
C GLU A 37 -11.26 -3.19 17.52
N LYS A 38 -10.14 -3.92 17.45
CA LYS A 38 -8.90 -3.56 18.14
C LYS A 38 -8.15 -2.43 17.44
N TYR A 39 -8.24 -2.32 16.11
CA TYR A 39 -7.46 -1.37 15.31
C TYR A 39 -8.33 -0.25 14.75
N LYS A 40 -7.81 0.98 14.76
CA LYS A 40 -8.53 2.13 14.21
C LYS A 40 -8.28 2.23 12.70
N PRO A 41 -9.25 2.70 11.89
CA PRO A 41 -8.98 3.03 10.50
C PRO A 41 -7.82 4.01 10.38
N TYR A 42 -6.91 3.78 9.44
CA TYR A 42 -5.82 4.70 9.19
C TYR A 42 -6.38 6.04 8.69
N LYS A 43 -6.17 7.08 9.47
CA LYS A 43 -6.58 8.45 9.16
C LYS A 43 -5.40 9.37 9.39
N ARG A 44 -5.01 10.07 8.34
CA ARG A 44 -3.92 11.03 8.34
C ARG A 44 -4.34 12.26 7.56
N LYS A 45 -4.03 13.45 8.09
CA LYS A 45 -4.15 14.69 7.31
C LYS A 45 -3.20 14.60 6.14
N LYS A 46 -3.72 14.73 4.93
CA LYS A 46 -2.97 14.55 3.69
C LYS A 46 -3.42 15.51 2.62
N GLU A 47 -2.50 15.78 1.71
CA GLU A 47 -2.71 16.57 0.51
C GLU A 47 -2.30 15.67 -0.67
N ILE A 48 -3.25 15.39 -1.56
CA ILE A 48 -3.06 14.44 -2.65
C ILE A 48 -2.94 15.21 -3.95
N PHE A 49 -1.87 14.94 -4.70
CA PHE A 49 -1.61 15.50 -6.03
C PHE A 49 -1.80 14.38 -7.05
N LEU A 50 -2.93 14.36 -7.75
CA LEU A 50 -3.11 13.50 -8.91
C LEU A 50 -2.37 14.15 -10.09
N ILE A 51 -1.38 13.45 -10.63
CA ILE A 51 -0.49 13.95 -11.67
C ILE A 51 -0.62 13.04 -12.87
N ASP A 52 -1.30 13.52 -13.90
CA ASP A 52 -1.49 12.88 -15.20
C ASP A 52 -0.74 13.60 -16.34
N THR A 53 -0.16 14.76 -16.05
CA THR A 53 0.56 15.62 -16.99
C THR A 53 1.85 16.16 -16.37
N VAL A 54 2.79 16.62 -17.22
CA VAL A 54 4.07 17.20 -16.77
C VAL A 54 3.85 18.51 -16.00
N GLU A 55 2.79 19.26 -16.34
CA GLU A 55 2.43 20.53 -15.75
C GLU A 55 1.96 20.37 -14.29
N GLY A 56 1.15 19.34 -14.01
CA GLY A 56 0.69 19.01 -12.66
C GLY A 56 1.82 18.63 -11.69
N TYR A 57 2.98 18.22 -12.23
CA TYR A 57 4.14 17.78 -11.45
C TYR A 57 4.86 18.91 -10.70
N GLN A 58 4.78 20.16 -11.19
CA GLN A 58 5.58 21.27 -10.65
C GLN A 58 5.16 21.71 -9.24
N SER A 59 3.89 21.55 -8.87
CA SER A 59 3.42 21.89 -7.52
C SER A 59 3.94 20.91 -6.46
N PHE A 60 4.12 19.64 -6.83
CA PHE A 60 4.62 18.60 -5.92
C PHE A 60 6.15 18.63 -5.77
N ILE A 61 6.88 18.98 -6.83
CA ILE A 61 8.34 18.81 -6.87
C ILE A 61 9.11 19.67 -5.87
N ASN A 62 8.60 20.87 -5.58
CA ASN A 62 9.25 21.81 -4.67
C ASN A 62 9.28 21.28 -3.23
N THR A 63 8.22 20.59 -2.82
CA THR A 63 8.13 19.94 -1.51
C THR A 63 9.12 18.79 -1.39
N VAL A 64 9.17 17.90 -2.39
CA VAL A 64 9.96 16.66 -2.30
C VAL A 64 11.45 16.91 -2.22
N ARG A 65 11.96 17.98 -2.86
CA ARG A 65 13.41 18.29 -2.85
C ARG A 65 13.98 18.53 -1.46
N ILE A 66 13.14 18.88 -0.49
CA ILE A 66 13.53 19.15 0.90
C ILE A 66 13.55 17.84 1.72
N GLU A 67 12.69 16.88 1.37
CA GLU A 67 12.49 15.65 2.11
C GLU A 67 13.55 14.59 1.78
N LYS A 68 14.02 13.87 2.82
CA LYS A 68 15.01 12.79 2.68
C LYS A 68 14.40 11.39 2.68
N VAL A 69 13.11 11.28 2.97
CA VAL A 69 12.39 10.01 3.04
C VAL A 69 11.08 10.16 2.28
N LEU A 70 10.86 9.27 1.33
CA LEU A 70 9.63 9.17 0.56
C LEU A 70 9.04 7.77 0.69
N GLY A 71 7.75 7.69 0.99
CA GLY A 71 6.97 6.48 0.80
C GLY A 71 6.83 6.22 -0.69
N LEU A 72 7.11 5.00 -1.14
CA LEU A 72 6.93 4.59 -2.52
C LEU A 72 6.11 3.31 -2.56
N ASP A 73 5.09 3.32 -3.41
CA ASP A 73 4.37 2.13 -3.83
C ASP A 73 4.07 2.21 -5.34
N CYS A 74 3.50 1.15 -5.92
CA CYS A 74 3.04 1.13 -7.31
C CYS A 74 1.75 0.32 -7.47
N GLU A 75 0.89 0.74 -8.39
CA GLU A 75 -0.31 -0.01 -8.79
C GLU A 75 -0.36 -0.28 -10.30
N TRP A 76 -1.00 -1.38 -10.68
CA TRP A 76 -1.08 -1.85 -12.07
C TRP A 76 -2.30 -2.72 -12.31
N VAL A 77 -2.72 -2.83 -13.57
CA VAL A 77 -3.76 -3.78 -13.99
C VAL A 77 -3.15 -5.17 -14.22
N SER A 78 -3.86 -6.20 -13.77
CA SER A 78 -3.51 -7.59 -14.06
C SER A 78 -4.61 -8.26 -14.89
N PHE A 79 -4.27 -8.75 -16.08
CA PHE A 79 -5.21 -9.40 -16.97
C PHE A 79 -4.77 -10.85 -17.23
N SER A 80 -5.65 -11.82 -16.98
CA SER A 80 -5.38 -13.25 -17.18
C SER A 80 -4.07 -13.73 -16.49
N GLY A 81 -3.84 -13.26 -15.27
CA GLY A 81 -2.65 -13.61 -14.46
C GLY A 81 -1.34 -12.95 -14.91
N LYS A 82 -1.37 -12.12 -15.96
CA LYS A 82 -0.22 -11.35 -16.42
C LYS A 82 -0.37 -9.88 -16.01
N ARG A 83 0.73 -9.35 -15.52
CA ARG A 83 0.86 -7.94 -15.13
C ARG A 83 1.01 -7.06 -16.38
N ARG A 84 0.24 -5.97 -16.47
CA ARG A 84 0.53 -4.85 -17.38
C ARG A 84 1.62 -3.94 -16.79
N PRO A 85 2.19 -3.00 -17.55
CA PRO A 85 3.08 -1.97 -17.01
C PRO A 85 2.50 -1.27 -15.78
N VAL A 86 3.36 -0.70 -14.93
CA VAL A 86 2.91 0.08 -13.76
C VAL A 86 2.06 1.26 -14.23
N ALA A 87 0.79 1.29 -13.83
CA ALA A 87 -0.11 2.38 -14.22
C ALA A 87 0.07 3.61 -13.31
N LEU A 88 0.28 3.39 -12.01
CA LEU A 88 0.33 4.45 -11.02
C LEU A 88 1.55 4.28 -10.11
N LEU A 89 2.33 5.35 -9.97
CA LEU A 89 3.41 5.48 -8.98
C LEU A 89 2.97 6.41 -7.86
N GLN A 90 3.10 5.98 -6.62
CA GLN A 90 2.86 6.83 -5.46
C GLN A 90 4.16 7.30 -4.83
N LEU A 91 4.23 8.60 -4.50
CA LEU A 91 5.33 9.19 -3.73
C LEU A 91 4.77 10.02 -2.59
N ALA A 92 4.99 9.58 -1.35
CA ALA A 92 4.48 10.23 -0.16
C ALA A 92 5.60 10.84 0.69
N THR A 93 5.39 12.04 1.21
CA THR A 93 6.31 12.74 2.12
C THR A 93 5.94 12.50 3.58
N GLN A 94 6.86 12.81 4.50
CA GLN A 94 6.57 12.79 5.93
C GLN A 94 5.54 13.86 6.35
N LEU A 95 5.41 14.96 5.60
CA LEU A 95 4.45 16.03 5.91
C LEU A 95 3.00 15.71 5.53
N GLY A 96 2.75 14.56 4.88
CA GLY A 96 1.41 14.14 4.49
C GLY A 96 1.05 14.48 3.04
N GLN A 97 1.97 15.01 2.25
CA GLN A 97 1.75 15.23 0.82
C GLN A 97 2.04 13.94 0.05
N CYS A 98 1.15 13.57 -0.88
CA CYS A 98 1.30 12.37 -1.70
C CYS A 98 1.00 12.67 -3.17
N ALA A 99 1.98 12.40 -4.04
CA ALA A 99 1.76 12.39 -5.47
C ALA A 99 1.32 11.02 -5.95
N LEU A 100 0.27 11.02 -6.77
CA LEU A 100 -0.22 9.87 -7.52
C LEU A 100 0.08 10.15 -8.99
N ILE A 101 1.18 9.59 -9.50
CA ILE A 101 1.68 9.84 -10.86
C ILE A 101 1.16 8.75 -11.79
N ARG A 102 0.25 9.11 -12.70
CA ARG A 102 -0.36 8.25 -13.72
C ARG A 102 0.63 7.98 -14.86
N LEU A 103 1.52 7.01 -14.66
CA LEU A 103 2.56 6.65 -15.64
C LEU A 103 1.96 6.13 -16.96
N ASP A 104 0.76 5.53 -16.93
CA ASP A 104 0.04 5.08 -18.13
C ASP A 104 -0.44 6.23 -19.02
N ARG A 105 -0.48 7.46 -18.51
CA ARG A 105 -0.93 8.66 -19.22
C ARG A 105 0.21 9.57 -19.69
N MET A 106 1.46 9.21 -19.42
CA MET A 106 2.62 10.04 -19.73
C MET A 106 3.45 9.45 -20.87
N ASP A 107 3.68 10.24 -21.93
CA ASP A 107 4.59 9.88 -23.02
C ASP A 107 6.07 9.99 -22.62
N SER A 108 6.37 10.84 -21.64
CA SER A 108 7.72 11.03 -21.11
C SER A 108 7.70 11.48 -19.66
N PHE A 109 8.80 11.24 -18.94
CA PHE A 109 8.90 11.55 -17.52
C PHE A 109 9.75 12.79 -17.26
N PRO A 110 9.31 13.73 -16.39
CA PRO A 110 10.11 14.89 -16.01
C PRO A 110 11.49 14.47 -15.50
N LYS A 111 12.53 15.18 -15.94
CA LYS A 111 13.92 14.88 -15.51
C LYS A 111 14.09 14.90 -13.99
N SER A 112 13.39 15.81 -13.32
CA SER A 112 13.34 15.92 -11.87
C SER A 112 12.77 14.68 -11.17
N LEU A 113 11.77 14.00 -11.76
CA LEU A 113 11.27 12.73 -11.24
C LEU A 113 12.34 11.66 -11.32
N GLN A 114 12.99 11.55 -12.48
CA GLN A 114 14.06 10.58 -12.70
C GLN A 114 15.22 10.83 -11.72
N ASP A 115 15.59 12.09 -11.49
CA ASP A 115 16.66 12.46 -10.57
C ASP A 115 16.32 12.10 -9.11
N ILE A 116 15.08 12.34 -8.66
CA ILE A 116 14.65 11.96 -7.30
C ILE A 116 14.62 10.45 -7.11
N LEU A 117 14.10 9.71 -8.10
CA LEU A 117 14.08 8.25 -8.05
C LEU A 117 15.51 7.70 -8.03
N ALA A 118 16.41 8.27 -8.82
CA ALA A 118 17.80 7.83 -8.94
C ALA A 118 18.72 8.33 -7.82
N ASP A 119 18.32 9.32 -7.01
CA ASP A 119 19.13 9.82 -5.90
C ASP A 119 19.09 8.83 -4.71
N LYS A 120 20.27 8.30 -4.34
CA LYS A 120 20.42 7.41 -3.18
C LYS A 120 20.37 8.15 -1.84
N SER A 121 20.49 9.48 -1.83
CA SER A 121 20.39 10.32 -0.64
C SER A 121 18.95 10.53 -0.19
N ILE A 122 17.98 10.26 -1.08
CA ILE A 122 16.55 10.25 -0.80
C ILE A 122 16.10 8.79 -0.67
N LEU A 123 15.70 8.40 0.53
CA LEU A 123 15.25 7.04 0.81
C LEU A 123 13.85 6.82 0.25
N LYS A 124 13.63 5.66 -0.38
CA LYS A 124 12.32 5.22 -0.87
C LYS A 124 11.87 4.06 0.00
N VAL A 125 10.95 4.32 0.93
CA VAL A 125 10.51 3.37 1.96
C VAL A 125 9.18 2.73 1.56
N GLY A 126 9.04 1.44 1.87
CA GLY A 126 7.81 0.70 1.59
C GLY A 126 8.00 -0.81 1.82
N VAL A 127 6.93 -1.57 1.69
CA VAL A 127 6.99 -3.03 1.78
C VAL A 127 7.29 -3.59 0.40
N ALA A 128 8.36 -4.37 0.25
CA ALA A 128 8.80 -4.88 -1.05
C ALA A 128 9.15 -3.80 -2.09
N VAL A 129 9.38 -2.55 -1.66
CA VAL A 129 9.66 -1.37 -2.50
C VAL A 129 10.77 -1.55 -3.54
N LYS A 130 11.75 -2.43 -3.29
CA LYS A 130 12.79 -2.77 -4.28
C LYS A 130 12.20 -3.48 -5.50
N GLU A 131 11.18 -4.31 -5.31
CA GLU A 131 10.48 -5.00 -6.38
C GLU A 131 9.64 -4.03 -7.21
N ASP A 132 9.12 -2.95 -6.63
CA ASP A 132 8.43 -1.89 -7.39
C ASP A 132 9.42 -1.07 -8.19
N GLY A 133 10.57 -0.74 -7.59
CA GLY A 133 11.70 -0.14 -8.32
C GLY A 133 12.17 -0.97 -9.52
N LYS A 134 12.18 -2.31 -9.41
CA LYS A 134 12.47 -3.18 -10.56
C LYS A 134 11.40 -3.12 -11.64
N LYS A 135 10.11 -3.11 -11.28
CA LYS A 135 9.01 -2.98 -12.25
C LYS A 135 9.09 -1.65 -13.00
N LEU A 136 9.28 -0.55 -12.27
CA LEU A 136 9.49 0.78 -12.86
C LEU A 136 10.65 0.81 -13.85
N HIS A 137 11.76 0.15 -13.53
CA HIS A 137 12.89 0.05 -14.44
C HIS A 137 12.59 -0.81 -15.68
N LEU A 138 11.92 -1.96 -15.50
CA LEU A 138 11.57 -2.86 -16.60
C LEU A 138 10.55 -2.23 -17.57
N ASP A 139 9.57 -1.51 -17.03
CA ASP A 139 8.48 -0.94 -17.81
C ASP A 139 8.86 0.37 -18.49
N TYR A 140 9.63 1.22 -17.80
CA TYR A 140 9.84 2.62 -18.17
C TYR A 140 11.30 3.06 -18.16
N GLY A 141 12.25 2.18 -17.82
CA GLY A 141 13.66 2.55 -17.65
C GLY A 141 13.95 3.39 -16.40
N LEU A 142 12.95 3.68 -15.56
CA LEU A 142 13.09 4.51 -14.36
C LEU A 142 13.95 3.80 -13.31
N VAL A 143 15.13 4.37 -13.03
CA VAL A 143 16.06 3.82 -12.04
C VAL A 143 15.70 4.31 -10.64
N VAL A 144 15.34 3.39 -9.75
CA VAL A 144 15.07 3.71 -8.34
C VAL A 144 16.23 3.26 -7.45
N LYS A 145 16.86 4.20 -6.73
CA LYS A 145 17.93 3.95 -5.75
C LYS A 145 17.48 4.33 -4.34
N GLY A 146 18.21 3.95 -3.31
CA GLY A 146 17.85 4.30 -1.93
C GLY A 146 16.61 3.57 -1.40
N CYS A 147 16.20 2.46 -2.02
CA CYS A 147 15.10 1.63 -1.56
C CYS A 147 15.38 1.04 -0.17
N VAL A 148 14.47 1.27 0.78
CA VAL A 148 14.52 0.74 2.14
C VAL A 148 13.27 -0.08 2.41
N ASP A 149 13.43 -1.40 2.42
CA ASP A 149 12.32 -2.31 2.65
C ASP A 149 11.98 -2.41 4.14
N LEU A 150 10.75 -2.06 4.51
CA LEU A 150 10.28 -2.06 5.90
C LEU A 150 10.37 -3.43 6.55
N ARG A 151 10.25 -4.52 5.77
CA ARG A 151 10.40 -5.89 6.28
C ARG A 151 11.80 -6.12 6.83
N HIS A 152 12.83 -5.49 6.25
CA HIS A 152 14.20 -5.61 6.73
C HIS A 152 14.49 -4.68 7.91
N VAL A 153 13.89 -3.48 7.93
CA VAL A 153 14.01 -2.54 9.06
C VAL A 153 13.38 -3.14 10.31
N LEU A 154 12.15 -3.67 10.19
CA LEU A 154 11.43 -4.34 11.27
C LEU A 154 12.23 -5.51 11.87
N ASN A 155 12.92 -6.28 11.02
CA ASN A 155 13.80 -7.37 11.48
C ASN A 155 15.02 -6.89 12.30
N ARG A 156 15.41 -5.61 12.20
CA ARG A 156 16.53 -5.04 12.97
C ARG A 156 16.10 -4.43 14.31
N VAL A 157 14.79 -4.24 14.54
CA VAL A 157 14.19 -3.72 15.79
C VAL A 157 13.45 -4.81 16.57
N ARG A 158 13.85 -6.08 16.37
CA ARG A 158 13.25 -7.24 17.05
C ARG A 158 13.27 -7.03 18.57
N GLY A 159 12.12 -7.30 19.20
CA GLY A 159 11.91 -7.14 20.64
C GLY A 159 11.07 -5.91 21.02
N ILE A 160 10.94 -4.92 20.14
CA ILE A 160 10.07 -3.75 20.36
C ILE A 160 8.66 -4.03 19.86
N TYR A 161 8.54 -4.59 18.66
CA TYR A 161 7.27 -4.93 18.02
C TYR A 161 7.18 -6.43 17.78
N THR A 162 6.01 -7.01 18.08
CA THR A 162 5.67 -8.39 17.70
C THR A 162 4.87 -8.35 16.41
N CYS A 163 5.56 -8.49 15.28
CA CYS A 163 4.93 -8.51 13.95
C CYS A 163 5.38 -9.74 13.17
N HIS A 164 4.42 -10.61 12.83
CA HIS A 164 4.67 -11.83 12.05
C HIS A 164 4.34 -11.68 10.56
N SER A 165 3.69 -10.56 10.19
CA SER A 165 3.29 -10.30 8.81
C SER A 165 4.41 -9.63 8.03
N LYS A 166 4.58 -10.05 6.77
CA LYS A 166 5.46 -9.39 5.80
C LYS A 166 4.73 -8.33 4.96
N GLY A 167 3.40 -8.25 5.06
CA GLY A 167 2.58 -7.32 4.28
C GLY A 167 2.43 -5.96 4.96
N LEU A 168 2.05 -4.93 4.19
CA LEU A 168 1.90 -3.55 4.66
C LEU A 168 0.86 -3.43 5.78
N GLN A 169 -0.35 -3.97 5.60
CA GLN A 169 -1.36 -3.97 6.67
C GLN A 169 -0.80 -4.54 7.97
N GLY A 170 -0.27 -5.77 7.95
CA GLY A 170 0.08 -6.43 9.20
C GLY A 170 1.18 -5.68 9.95
N GLN A 171 2.03 -4.95 9.22
CA GLN A 171 2.99 -4.01 9.80
C GLN A 171 2.28 -2.76 10.36
N ALA A 172 1.33 -2.16 9.62
CA ALA A 172 0.53 -1.03 10.11
C ALA A 172 -0.24 -1.38 11.40
N GLU A 173 -0.88 -2.55 11.46
CA GLU A 173 -1.60 -3.05 12.65
C GLU A 173 -0.64 -3.25 13.82
N SER A 174 0.51 -3.89 13.59
CA SER A 174 1.44 -4.25 14.67
C SER A 174 2.23 -3.05 15.21
N ILE A 175 2.52 -2.06 14.37
CA ILE A 175 3.42 -0.94 14.69
C ILE A 175 2.63 0.32 15.05
N LEU A 176 1.59 0.62 14.28
CA LEU A 176 0.80 1.85 14.44
C LEU A 176 -0.57 1.60 15.09
N GLY A 177 -1.02 0.35 15.19
CA GLY A 177 -2.35 0.02 15.71
C GLY A 177 -3.49 0.43 14.76
N VAL A 178 -3.21 0.53 13.46
CA VAL A 178 -4.17 0.99 12.45
C VAL A 178 -4.45 -0.06 11.38
N MET A 179 -5.63 0.03 10.78
CA MET A 179 -6.05 -0.79 9.65
C MET A 179 -6.16 0.04 8.35
N LEU A 180 -5.65 -0.51 7.26
CA LEU A 180 -5.83 0.01 5.91
C LEU A 180 -7.09 -0.61 5.27
N ASP A 181 -7.59 0.04 4.23
CA ASP A 181 -8.62 -0.55 3.39
C ASP A 181 -8.01 -1.73 2.62
N LYS A 182 -8.74 -2.85 2.56
CA LYS A 182 -8.33 -4.07 1.84
C LYS A 182 -9.33 -4.49 0.78
N SER A 183 -10.19 -3.57 0.37
CA SER A 183 -11.21 -3.81 -0.63
C SER A 183 -10.57 -4.32 -1.92
N ASN A 184 -10.80 -5.60 -2.22
CA ASN A 184 -10.22 -6.24 -3.42
C ASN A 184 -10.69 -5.57 -4.72
N HIS A 185 -11.88 -4.96 -4.73
CA HIS A 185 -12.37 -4.23 -5.89
C HIS A 185 -11.57 -2.93 -6.17
N ILE A 186 -10.93 -2.35 -5.14
CA ILE A 186 -10.03 -1.21 -5.28
C ILE A 186 -8.63 -1.71 -5.63
N ARG A 187 -8.07 -2.59 -4.80
CA ARG A 187 -6.70 -3.10 -4.94
C ARG A 187 -6.46 -3.81 -6.27
N CYS A 188 -7.45 -4.57 -6.75
CA CYS A 188 -7.44 -5.23 -8.05
C CYS A 188 -8.30 -4.49 -9.08
N GLY A 189 -8.59 -3.21 -8.85
CA GLY A 189 -9.40 -2.38 -9.72
C GLY A 189 -8.68 -1.99 -11.00
N ASP A 190 -9.39 -1.25 -11.86
CA ASP A 190 -8.81 -0.71 -13.08
C ASP A 190 -7.99 0.55 -12.78
N TRP A 191 -6.69 0.38 -12.61
CA TRP A 191 -5.74 1.47 -12.41
C TRP A 191 -5.37 2.22 -13.69
N GLU A 192 -5.80 1.70 -14.85
CA GLU A 192 -5.65 2.32 -16.16
C GLU A 192 -6.91 3.08 -16.58
N ALA A 193 -7.96 3.13 -15.74
CA ALA A 193 -9.21 3.85 -16.03
C ALA A 193 -8.96 5.34 -16.34
N ASP A 194 -9.78 5.93 -17.22
CA ASP A 194 -9.66 7.35 -17.60
C ASP A 194 -9.67 8.27 -16.38
N ASP A 195 -10.62 8.04 -15.48
CA ASP A 195 -10.70 8.70 -14.18
C ASP A 195 -10.52 7.66 -13.05
N LEU A 196 -9.66 7.95 -12.08
CA LEU A 196 -9.61 7.15 -10.84
C LEU A 196 -10.75 7.59 -9.93
N SER A 197 -11.39 6.62 -9.28
CA SER A 197 -12.37 6.92 -8.25
C SER A 197 -11.70 7.57 -7.03
N GLN A 198 -12.47 8.34 -6.24
CA GLN A 198 -11.95 8.89 -4.98
C GLN A 198 -11.44 7.79 -4.04
N GLU A 199 -12.07 6.61 -4.06
CA GLU A 199 -11.64 5.46 -3.25
C GLU A 199 -10.27 4.92 -3.70
N GLN A 200 -10.02 4.83 -5.01
CA GLN A 200 -8.71 4.45 -5.56
C GLN A 200 -7.63 5.48 -5.20
N ILE A 201 -7.94 6.77 -5.31
CA ILE A 201 -7.04 7.88 -4.96
C ILE A 201 -6.66 7.81 -3.47
N GLU A 202 -7.66 7.64 -2.60
CA GLU A 202 -7.46 7.53 -1.15
C GLU A 202 -6.67 6.28 -0.76
N TYR A 203 -6.99 5.14 -1.38
CA TYR A 203 -6.30 3.86 -1.19
C TYR A 203 -4.81 4.00 -1.54
N ALA A 204 -4.51 4.46 -2.75
CA ALA A 204 -3.15 4.60 -3.25
C ALA A 204 -2.31 5.56 -2.39
N ALA A 205 -2.89 6.69 -2.00
CA ALA A 205 -2.21 7.64 -1.14
C ALA A 205 -1.91 7.05 0.25
N ASN A 206 -2.85 6.28 0.81
CA ASN A 206 -2.68 5.65 2.11
C ASN A 206 -1.55 4.62 2.12
N ASP A 207 -1.42 3.80 1.07
CA ASP A 207 -0.39 2.75 1.00
C ASP A 207 1.03 3.34 1.00
N ALA A 208 1.25 4.46 0.29
CA ALA A 208 2.53 5.17 0.37
C ALA A 208 2.74 5.91 1.70
N LEU A 209 1.72 6.62 2.21
CA LEU A 209 1.82 7.40 3.44
C LEU A 209 2.07 6.53 4.68
N VAL A 210 1.36 5.40 4.81
CA VAL A 210 1.54 4.50 5.95
C VAL A 210 2.92 3.87 5.94
N GLY A 211 3.52 3.65 4.76
CA GLY A 211 4.91 3.22 4.63
C GLY A 211 5.89 4.19 5.29
N VAL A 212 5.66 5.50 5.13
CA VAL A 212 6.45 6.54 5.82
C VAL A 212 6.24 6.48 7.33
N ASP A 213 5.00 6.41 7.80
CA ASP A 213 4.72 6.42 9.25
C ASP A 213 5.28 5.19 9.96
N ILE A 214 5.21 4.02 9.31
CA ILE A 214 5.87 2.81 9.79
C ILE A 214 7.38 3.04 9.88
N PHE A 215 8.01 3.56 8.82
CA PHE A 215 9.45 3.82 8.82
C PHE A 215 9.85 4.76 9.97
N MET A 216 9.14 5.87 10.15
CA MET A 216 9.45 6.85 11.19
C MET A 216 9.31 6.24 12.59
N ASN A 217 8.26 5.46 12.86
CA ASN A 217 8.11 4.76 14.14
C ASN A 217 9.24 3.76 14.39
N LEU A 218 9.63 2.99 13.37
CA LEU A 218 10.71 2.01 13.49
C LEU A 218 12.07 2.66 13.77
N VAL A 219 12.36 3.82 13.17
CA VAL A 219 13.63 4.54 13.38
C VAL A 219 13.64 5.25 14.74
N LEU A 220 12.53 5.90 15.12
CA LEU A 220 12.42 6.58 16.41
C LEU A 220 12.50 5.61 17.59
N ALA A 221 11.98 4.38 17.45
CA ALA A 221 12.06 3.37 18.51
C ALA A 221 13.50 2.87 18.80
N LYS A 222 14.49 3.25 17.98
CA LYS A 222 15.92 2.94 18.17
C LYS A 222 16.73 4.13 18.70
N MET A 223 16.16 5.32 18.76
CA MET A 223 16.77 6.52 19.35
C MET A 223 16.44 6.57 20.84
#